data_AF-A0A7S0IBN7-F1
#
_entry.id   AF-A0A7S0IBN7-F1
#
_cell.length_a   1.000
_cell.length_b   1.000
_cell.length_c   1.000
_cell.angle_alpha   90.00
_cell.angle_beta   90.00
_cell.angle_gamma   90.00
#
_symmetry.space_group_name_H-M   'P 1'
#
loop_
_entity.id
_entity.type
_entity.pdbx_description
1 polymer ?
#
loop_
_entity_poly.entity_id
_entity_poly.type
_entity_poly.pdbx_seq_one_letter_code
_entity_poly.pdbx_strand_id
1 'polypeptide(L)'
;AKLVLEGKWAPPTPKKKKPVKPKPKKQKRGKKAEPEEEEEAPLPPLLYCVKWEGCSHRRRSWETEGGVVDAKGKYKLNNFQRQYRVDPDSCQEGFHPDYLLIDRVIDEREAEDDDEDAGDSPASKRSDESASEKVEYLIKWRG
;
A
#
# COMPACT_ATOMS: atom_id res chain seq x y z
N ALA A 1 21.62 -22.99 -4.97
CA ALA A 1 21.08 -23.32 -6.30
C ALA A 1 20.94 -22.03 -7.10
N LYS A 2 21.43 -21.99 -8.35
CA LYS A 2 21.32 -20.83 -9.25
C LYS A 2 19.91 -20.82 -9.86
N LEU A 3 19.19 -19.70 -9.79
CA LEU A 3 17.91 -19.55 -10.51
C LEU A 3 18.16 -18.81 -11.82
N VAL A 4 17.59 -19.39 -12.88
CA VAL A 4 17.79 -19.09 -14.30
C VAL A 4 16.71 -18.09 -14.74
N LEU A 5 17.11 -16.99 -15.36
CA LEU A 5 16.20 -16.11 -16.10
C LEU A 5 16.08 -16.62 -17.53
N GLU A 6 14.97 -17.30 -17.86
CA GLU A 6 14.59 -17.61 -19.25
C GLU A 6 13.57 -16.57 -19.71
N GLY A 7 14.02 -15.66 -20.58
CA GLY A 7 13.17 -14.64 -21.20
C GLY A 7 14.00 -13.73 -22.09
N LYS A 8 14.15 -14.10 -23.37
CA LYS A 8 14.90 -13.32 -24.37
C LYS A 8 14.26 -11.94 -24.56
N TRP A 9 14.90 -10.92 -24.03
CA TRP A 9 14.59 -9.52 -24.34
C TRP A 9 15.23 -9.12 -25.66
N ALA A 10 14.41 -8.68 -26.62
CA ALA A 10 14.88 -8.00 -27.83
C ALA A 10 14.51 -6.50 -27.73
N PRO A 11 15.47 -5.58 -27.77
CA PRO A 11 15.18 -4.15 -27.70
C PRO A 11 14.48 -3.64 -28.96
N PRO A 12 13.31 -2.97 -28.87
CA PRO A 12 12.79 -2.21 -29.99
C PRO A 12 13.60 -0.91 -30.17
N THR A 13 14.27 -0.76 -31.32
CA THR A 13 14.95 0.50 -31.68
C THR A 13 13.93 1.63 -31.92
N PRO A 14 14.12 2.84 -31.37
CA PRO A 14 13.15 3.93 -31.51
C PRO A 14 13.14 4.54 -32.92
N LYS A 15 11.99 4.51 -33.60
CA LYS A 15 11.74 5.32 -34.80
C LYS A 15 11.56 6.80 -34.42
N LYS A 16 12.37 7.68 -35.02
CA LYS A 16 12.34 9.14 -34.84
C LYS A 16 10.96 9.74 -35.23
N LYS A 17 10.29 10.41 -34.30
CA LYS A 17 9.07 11.21 -34.55
C LYS A 17 9.42 12.60 -35.08
N LYS A 18 8.73 13.07 -36.13
CA LYS A 18 8.85 14.42 -36.71
C LYS A 18 8.09 15.46 -35.86
N PRO A 19 8.52 16.75 -35.83
CA PRO A 19 7.87 17.79 -35.03
C PRO A 19 6.64 18.37 -35.74
N VAL A 20 5.55 18.58 -35.01
CA VAL A 20 4.32 19.24 -35.49
C VAL A 20 4.30 20.69 -34.99
N LYS A 21 4.12 21.64 -35.92
CA LYS A 21 4.06 23.11 -35.67
C LYS A 21 2.69 23.54 -35.09
N PRO A 22 2.58 24.71 -34.43
CA PRO A 22 1.34 25.14 -33.75
C PRO A 22 0.51 26.23 -34.49
N LYS A 23 -0.75 26.40 -34.01
CA LYS A 23 -1.73 27.53 -34.09
C LYS A 23 -2.88 27.43 -35.13
N PRO A 24 -4.03 28.15 -35.01
CA PRO A 24 -4.41 29.26 -34.10
C PRO A 24 -5.82 29.20 -33.41
N LYS A 25 -6.17 30.26 -32.66
CA LYS A 25 -7.35 30.47 -31.77
C LYS A 25 -8.62 31.03 -32.47
N LYS A 26 -9.77 30.76 -31.79
CA LYS A 26 -11.08 31.47 -31.68
C LYS A 26 -12.17 31.24 -32.73
N GLN A 27 -13.35 30.76 -32.27
CA GLN A 27 -14.65 31.49 -32.33
C GLN A 27 -15.76 30.81 -31.48
N LYS A 28 -16.87 31.53 -31.29
CA LYS A 28 -17.88 31.46 -30.21
C LYS A 28 -19.27 31.06 -30.77
N ARG A 29 -20.12 30.50 -29.89
CA ARG A 29 -21.59 30.24 -29.97
C ARG A 29 -22.03 28.86 -30.48
N GLY A 30 -22.84 28.21 -29.64
CA GLY A 30 -23.75 27.12 -29.99
C GLY A 30 -24.17 26.33 -28.75
N LYS A 31 -25.17 26.82 -28.01
CA LYS A 31 -25.84 26.08 -26.92
C LYS A 31 -26.62 24.92 -27.56
N LYS A 32 -26.29 23.68 -27.24
CA LYS A 32 -27.04 22.49 -27.64
C LYS A 32 -26.99 21.46 -26.50
N ALA A 33 -28.19 21.11 -26.03
CA ALA A 33 -28.60 19.98 -25.19
C ALA A 33 -27.60 19.48 -24.13
N GLU A 34 -27.92 19.73 -22.87
CA GLU A 34 -27.43 18.92 -21.74
C GLU A 34 -27.82 17.46 -22.00
N PRO A 35 -26.87 16.51 -22.11
CA PRO A 35 -27.18 15.13 -21.80
C PRO A 35 -27.38 15.05 -20.29
N GLU A 36 -28.46 14.38 -19.88
CA GLU A 36 -28.72 14.06 -18.47
C GLU A 36 -27.44 13.51 -17.85
N GLU A 37 -26.92 14.27 -16.88
CA GLU A 37 -25.79 13.90 -16.04
C GLU A 37 -26.30 12.73 -15.18
N GLU A 38 -26.16 11.51 -15.71
CA GLU A 38 -26.15 10.31 -14.87
C GLU A 38 -25.10 10.61 -13.81
N GLU A 39 -25.56 10.84 -12.58
CA GLU A 39 -24.71 11.18 -11.44
C GLU A 39 -23.85 9.94 -11.15
N GLU A 40 -22.78 9.79 -11.92
CA GLU A 40 -21.82 8.69 -11.85
C GLU A 40 -21.19 8.81 -10.46
N ALA A 41 -21.68 7.97 -9.54
CA ALA A 41 -21.20 7.95 -8.18
C ALA A 41 -19.66 7.89 -8.21
N PRO A 42 -18.96 8.78 -7.50
CA PRO A 42 -17.51 8.86 -7.58
C PRO A 42 -16.93 7.49 -7.22
N LEU A 43 -16.07 6.98 -8.10
CA LEU A 43 -15.40 5.70 -7.87
C LEU A 43 -14.73 5.70 -6.50
N PRO A 44 -14.80 4.58 -5.76
CA PRO A 44 -14.20 4.50 -4.44
C PRO A 44 -12.69 4.79 -4.52
N PRO A 45 -12.11 5.41 -3.48
CA PRO A 45 -10.69 5.75 -3.48
C PRO A 45 -9.83 4.49 -3.59
N LEU A 46 -8.75 4.60 -4.38
CA LEU A 46 -7.79 3.50 -4.52
C LEU A 46 -7.05 3.29 -3.19
N LEU A 47 -7.07 2.05 -2.71
CA LEU A 47 -6.35 1.63 -1.51
C LEU A 47 -5.10 0.83 -1.89
N TYR A 48 -4.05 0.98 -1.09
CA TYR A 48 -2.76 0.31 -1.27
C TYR A 48 -2.47 -0.56 -0.05
N CYS A 49 -2.12 -1.83 -0.26
CA CYS A 49 -1.68 -2.68 0.84
C CYS A 49 -0.21 -2.39 1.16
N VAL A 50 0.07 -1.77 2.29
CA VAL A 50 1.40 -1.28 2.66
C VAL A 50 2.04 -2.20 3.70
N LYS A 51 3.25 -2.68 3.40
CA LYS A 51 4.12 -3.34 4.39
C LYS A 51 5.06 -2.31 5.02
N TRP A 52 4.88 -2.06 6.31
CA TRP A 52 5.66 -1.07 7.05
C TRP A 52 7.08 -1.54 7.37
N GLU A 53 8.02 -0.59 7.38
CA GLU A 53 9.40 -0.82 7.82
C GLU A 53 9.42 -1.08 9.34
N GLY A 54 10.26 -2.01 9.81
CA GLY A 54 10.25 -2.45 11.22
C GLY A 54 9.05 -3.34 11.61
N CYS A 55 8.15 -3.64 10.69
CA CYS A 55 6.98 -4.47 10.92
C CYS A 55 7.03 -5.77 10.11
N SER A 56 6.54 -6.87 10.70
CA SER A 56 6.26 -8.10 9.96
C SER A 56 5.12 -7.88 8.97
N HIS A 57 5.01 -8.77 7.99
CA HIS A 57 3.94 -8.70 6.98
C HIS A 57 2.53 -8.77 7.57
N ARG A 58 2.40 -9.32 8.78
CA ARG A 58 1.14 -9.41 9.53
C ARG A 58 0.59 -8.02 9.92
N ARG A 59 1.45 -7.02 10.14
CA ARG A 59 1.05 -5.65 10.48
C ARG A 59 0.87 -4.75 9.25
N ARG A 60 0.66 -5.33 8.06
CA ARG A 60 0.31 -4.55 6.87
C ARG A 60 -1.06 -3.89 7.05
N SER A 61 -1.26 -2.73 6.46
CA SER A 61 -2.54 -2.02 6.46
C SER A 61 -2.93 -1.60 5.05
N TRP A 62 -4.21 -1.30 4.86
CA TRP A 62 -4.72 -0.71 3.63
C TRP A 62 -4.73 0.81 3.80
N GLU A 63 -3.94 1.51 2.99
CA GLU A 63 -3.74 2.95 3.08
C GLU A 63 -4.25 3.66 1.83
N THR A 64 -4.63 4.92 2.01
CA THR A 64 -4.77 5.86 0.90
C THR A 64 -3.41 6.46 0.54
N GLU A 65 -3.32 7.22 -0.56
CA GLU A 65 -2.08 7.93 -0.91
C GLU A 65 -1.59 8.87 0.22
N GLY A 66 -2.53 9.47 0.97
CA GLY A 66 -2.21 10.34 2.11
C GLY A 66 -1.69 9.60 3.35
N GLY A 67 -2.01 8.32 3.50
CA GLY A 67 -1.56 7.48 4.63
C GLY A 67 -0.07 7.12 4.56
N VAL A 68 0.53 7.17 3.36
CA VAL A 68 1.96 6.93 3.17
C VAL A 68 2.73 8.24 3.34
N VAL A 69 3.09 8.55 4.59
CA VAL A 69 3.64 9.86 4.95
C VAL A 69 5.16 9.98 4.77
N ASP A 70 5.90 8.87 4.83
CA ASP A 70 7.35 8.85 4.80
C ASP A 70 7.91 9.08 3.38
N ALA A 71 9.06 9.74 3.27
CA ALA A 71 9.63 10.11 1.96
C ALA A 71 9.97 8.89 1.08
N LYS A 72 10.44 7.80 1.72
CA LYS A 72 10.80 6.55 1.05
C LYS A 72 9.55 5.82 0.56
N GLY A 73 8.50 5.76 1.38
CA GLY A 73 7.18 5.26 1.03
C GLY A 73 6.57 6.03 -0.13
N LYS A 74 6.59 7.37 -0.09
CA LYS A 74 6.08 8.22 -1.19
C LYS A 74 6.78 7.95 -2.52
N TYR A 75 8.11 7.79 -2.51
CA TYR A 75 8.86 7.45 -3.71
C TYR A 75 8.44 6.08 -4.30
N LYS A 76 8.34 5.05 -3.45
CA LYS A 76 7.89 3.71 -3.86
C LYS A 76 6.47 3.71 -4.37
N LEU A 77 5.57 4.44 -3.70
CA LEU A 77 4.17 4.59 -4.11
C LEU A 77 4.08 5.28 -5.47
N ASN A 78 4.84 6.35 -5.71
CA ASN A 78 4.86 7.02 -7.01
C ASN A 78 5.33 6.08 -8.12
N ASN A 79 6.37 5.28 -7.87
CA ASN A 79 6.85 4.29 -8.84
C ASN A 79 5.80 3.20 -9.09
N PHE A 80 5.15 2.69 -8.04
CA PHE A 80 4.06 1.73 -8.16
C PHE A 80 2.90 2.29 -8.98
N GLN A 81 2.45 3.52 -8.69
CA GLN A 81 1.39 4.18 -9.46
C GLN A 81 1.77 4.39 -10.94
N ARG A 82 3.04 4.65 -11.24
CA ARG A 82 3.50 4.75 -12.65
C ARG A 82 3.36 3.40 -13.35
N GLN A 83 3.81 2.32 -12.71
CA GLN A 83 3.72 0.98 -13.26
C GLN A 83 2.25 0.53 -13.40
N TYR A 84 1.44 0.75 -12.36
CA TYR A 84 0.02 0.41 -12.34
C TYR A 84 -0.77 1.10 -13.46
N ARG A 85 -0.44 2.35 -13.82
CA ARG A 85 -1.08 3.04 -14.96
C ARG A 85 -0.69 2.46 -16.32
N VAL A 86 0.47 1.80 -16.42
CA VAL A 86 0.96 1.20 -17.67
C VAL A 86 0.43 -0.21 -17.83
N ASP A 87 0.51 -1.00 -16.76
CA ASP A 87 0.13 -2.41 -16.73
C ASP A 87 -0.36 -2.79 -15.32
N PRO A 88 -1.68 -2.66 -15.06
CA PRO A 88 -2.28 -3.03 -13.79
C PRO A 88 -2.08 -4.50 -13.42
N ASP A 89 -2.05 -5.40 -14.41
CA ASP A 89 -1.94 -6.84 -14.20
C ASP A 89 -0.53 -7.21 -13.71
N SER A 90 0.50 -6.51 -14.18
CA SER A 90 1.87 -6.66 -13.66
C SER A 90 2.01 -6.32 -12.16
N CYS A 91 1.10 -5.49 -11.62
CA CYS A 91 1.09 -5.11 -10.21
C CYS A 91 0.31 -6.10 -9.33
N GLN A 92 -0.27 -7.15 -9.91
CA GLN A 92 -1.01 -8.19 -9.18
C GLN A 92 -0.11 -9.33 -8.69
N GLU A 93 1.16 -9.41 -9.14
CA GLU A 93 2.02 -10.54 -8.82
C GLU A 93 2.27 -10.64 -7.31
N GLY A 94 1.84 -11.79 -6.79
CA GLY A 94 1.04 -11.84 -5.58
C GLY A 94 1.85 -12.02 -4.32
N PHE A 95 1.57 -11.15 -3.35
CA PHE A 95 1.85 -11.39 -1.95
C PHE A 95 1.70 -12.88 -1.60
N HIS A 96 2.80 -13.54 -1.25
CA HIS A 96 2.74 -14.96 -0.90
C HIS A 96 2.11 -15.12 0.49
N PRO A 97 1.02 -15.88 0.65
CA PRO A 97 0.29 -15.97 1.91
C PRO A 97 1.15 -16.53 3.06
N ASP A 98 2.17 -17.33 2.74
CA ASP A 98 3.10 -17.87 3.73
C ASP A 98 3.83 -16.79 4.54
N TYR A 99 3.99 -15.57 4.03
CA TYR A 99 4.58 -14.48 4.82
C TYR A 99 3.72 -14.08 6.04
N LEU A 100 2.47 -14.56 6.14
CA LEU A 100 1.61 -14.43 7.32
C LEU A 100 1.68 -15.62 8.27
N LEU A 101 2.35 -16.69 7.86
CA LEU A 101 2.43 -17.92 8.63
C LEU A 101 3.72 -17.93 9.46
N ILE A 102 3.56 -18.28 10.73
CA ILE A 102 4.67 -18.52 11.64
C ILE A 102 5.33 -19.85 11.23
N ASP A 103 6.64 -19.83 11.00
CA ASP A 103 7.45 -21.04 10.85
C ASP A 103 7.76 -21.62 12.23
N ARG A 104 8.36 -20.80 13.09
CA ARG A 104 8.71 -21.17 14.48
C ARG A 104 8.87 -19.94 15.37
N VAL A 105 8.69 -20.15 16.67
CA VAL A 105 9.14 -19.23 17.71
C VAL A 105 10.61 -19.51 17.98
N ILE A 106 11.42 -18.45 17.99
CA ILE A 106 12.86 -18.51 18.27
C ILE A 106 13.12 -18.25 19.74
N ASP A 107 12.43 -17.24 20.29
CA ASP A 107 12.69 -16.74 21.64
C ASP A 107 11.41 -16.12 22.23
N GLU A 108 11.38 -16.02 23.55
CA GLU A 108 10.27 -15.52 24.36
C GLU A 108 10.81 -14.58 25.44
N ARG A 109 10.17 -13.43 25.61
CA ARG A 109 10.52 -12.48 26.67
C ARG A 109 9.27 -11.91 27.33
N GLU A 110 9.35 -11.68 28.63
CA GLU A 110 8.36 -10.88 29.35
C GLU A 110 8.41 -9.45 28.79
N ALA A 111 7.26 -8.90 28.40
CA ALA A 111 7.14 -7.54 27.94
C ALA A 111 7.05 -6.64 29.18
N GLU A 112 7.84 -5.57 29.19
CA GLU A 112 7.72 -4.55 30.22
C GLU A 112 6.35 -3.87 30.05
N ASP A 113 5.54 -3.88 31.11
CA ASP A 113 4.27 -3.15 31.16
C ASP A 113 4.56 -1.64 31.16
N ASP A 114 4.47 -1.04 29.98
CA ASP A 114 4.50 0.40 29.79
C ASP A 114 3.12 0.99 30.11
N ASP A 115 2.76 0.99 31.41
CA ASP A 115 1.50 1.51 31.96
C ASP A 115 1.52 3.05 32.14
N GLU A 116 2.09 3.81 31.19
CA GLU A 116 2.09 5.29 31.23
C GLU A 116 0.92 5.95 30.45
N ASP A 117 -0.29 5.37 30.45
CA ASP A 117 -1.49 6.11 30.04
C ASP A 117 -2.77 5.62 30.74
N ALA A 118 -2.88 5.93 32.04
CA ALA A 118 -4.17 5.99 32.71
C ALA A 118 -4.31 7.38 33.35
N GLY A 119 -4.69 8.35 32.52
CA GLY A 119 -5.23 9.62 32.98
C GLY A 119 -6.31 9.37 34.04
N ASP A 120 -6.08 9.96 35.22
CA ASP A 120 -6.98 10.05 36.36
C ASP A 120 -8.42 10.39 35.91
N SER A 121 -9.31 9.40 35.97
CA SER A 121 -10.75 9.58 35.87
C SER A 121 -11.41 8.65 36.87
N PRO A 122 -11.94 9.18 38.00
CA PRO A 122 -12.47 8.35 39.05
C PRO A 122 -13.86 7.83 38.68
N ALA A 123 -14.10 6.58 39.07
CA ALA A 123 -15.39 5.88 39.08
C ALA A 123 -15.86 5.25 37.77
N SER A 124 -15.36 4.04 37.50
CA SER A 124 -16.21 2.91 37.12
C SER A 124 -15.56 1.61 37.58
N LYS A 125 -16.26 0.86 38.43
CA LYS A 125 -15.87 -0.47 38.93
C LYS A 125 -15.49 -1.34 37.73
N ARG A 126 -14.19 -1.61 37.55
CA ARG A 126 -13.71 -2.60 36.59
C ARG A 126 -13.46 -3.90 37.34
N SER A 127 -14.08 -4.93 36.81
CA SER A 127 -13.89 -6.34 37.11
C SER A 127 -12.41 -6.70 37.15
N ASP A 128 -12.09 -7.63 38.05
CA ASP A 128 -10.83 -8.37 38.18
C ASP A 128 -10.50 -9.05 36.84
N GLU A 129 -9.90 -8.29 35.91
CA GLU A 129 -9.30 -8.80 34.70
C GLU A 129 -7.84 -8.99 35.07
N SER A 130 -7.49 -10.24 35.43
CA SER A 130 -6.14 -10.63 35.80
C SER A 130 -5.17 -10.03 34.78
N ALA A 131 -4.22 -9.22 35.26
CA ALA A 131 -3.10 -8.74 34.48
C ALA A 131 -2.36 -9.96 33.93
N SER A 132 -2.76 -10.41 32.75
CA SER A 132 -2.09 -11.50 32.06
C SER A 132 -0.74 -10.93 31.63
N GLU A 133 0.32 -11.43 32.25
CA GLU A 133 1.70 -11.11 31.92
C GLU A 133 1.87 -11.08 30.39
N LYS A 134 2.21 -9.91 29.87
CA LYS A 134 2.28 -9.68 28.44
C LYS A 134 3.60 -10.26 27.96
N VAL A 135 3.55 -11.27 27.09
CA VAL A 135 4.75 -11.93 26.58
C VAL A 135 4.99 -11.54 25.12
N GLU A 136 6.24 -11.24 24.80
CA GLU A 136 6.72 -10.95 23.44
C GLU A 136 7.50 -12.13 22.85
N TYR A 137 7.27 -12.42 21.57
CA TYR A 137 7.88 -13.55 20.88
C TYR A 137 8.75 -13.09 19.70
N LEU A 138 9.96 -13.64 19.62
CA LEU A 138 10.78 -13.55 18.41
C LEU A 138 10.34 -14.63 17.42
N ILE A 139 9.71 -14.22 16.31
CA ILE A 139 9.09 -15.13 15.35
C ILE A 139 9.90 -15.22 14.05
N LYS A 140 10.19 -16.45 13.61
CA LYS A 140 10.57 -16.73 12.21
C LYS A 140 9.28 -16.92 11.40
N TRP A 141 9.10 -16.11 10.37
CA TRP A 141 8.01 -16.25 9.40
C TRP A 141 8.40 -17.20 8.26
N ARG A 142 7.42 -17.82 7.60
CA ARG A 142 7.65 -18.63 6.40
C ARG A 142 7.97 -17.76 5.18
N GLY A 143 8.64 -18.37 4.19
CA GLY A 143 9.26 -17.69 3.04
C GLY A 143 10.60 -17.07 3.39
#